data_AF-A0AAD2FGC9-F1
#
_entry.id   AF-A0AAD2FGC9-F1
#
_cell.length_a   1.000
_cell.length_b   1.000
_cell.length_c   1.000
_cell.angle_alpha   90.00
_cell.angle_beta   90.00
_cell.angle_gamma   90.00
#
_symmetry.space_group_name_H-M   'P 1'
#
loop_
_entity.id
_entity.type
_entity.pdbx_description
1 polymer ?
#
loop_
_entity_poly.entity_id
_entity_poly.type
_entity_poly.pdbx_seq_one_letter_code
_entity_poly.pdbx_strand_id
1 'polypeptide(L)'
;MLYSVCHGTNDWPVIKGYKTTENGRQAYLDLVAHYQGEGQLNKRRDSAYRVLNTTHNNGKKKNCFEKFAARVLGAFEDLKNCGDGMSEHAKVTKFLSMIKEGPQGAGLESCKTLVRGSQA
;
A
#
# COMPACT_ATOMS: atom_id res chain seq x y z
N MET A 1 16.63 -22.51 13.30
CA MET A 1 15.20 -22.14 13.16
C MET A 1 14.71 -22.09 11.70
N LEU A 2 15.48 -21.58 10.71
CA LEU A 2 15.11 -21.73 9.28
C LEU A 2 15.40 -23.13 8.72
N TYR A 3 16.54 -23.73 9.10
CA TYR A 3 16.94 -25.08 8.67
C TYR A 3 15.87 -26.13 8.95
N SER A 4 15.27 -26.12 10.14
CA SER A 4 14.26 -27.10 10.56
C SER A 4 12.97 -27.07 9.74
N VAL A 5 12.69 -25.96 9.05
CA VAL A 5 11.45 -25.76 8.27
C VAL A 5 11.71 -25.94 6.78
N CYS A 6 12.84 -25.45 6.27
CA CYS A 6 13.15 -25.46 4.85
C CYS A 6 13.91 -26.72 4.39
N HIS A 7 14.52 -27.47 5.31
CA HIS A 7 15.29 -28.65 4.92
C HIS A 7 14.38 -29.74 4.35
N GLY A 8 14.71 -30.24 3.16
CA GLY A 8 13.91 -31.26 2.46
C GLY A 8 12.72 -30.71 1.67
N THR A 9 12.50 -29.39 1.68
CA THR A 9 11.51 -28.74 0.79
C THR A 9 12.21 -28.11 -0.42
N ASN A 10 11.41 -27.61 -1.36
CA ASN A 10 11.89 -26.85 -2.51
C ASN A 10 12.55 -25.51 -2.14
N ASP A 11 12.48 -25.10 -0.87
CA ASP A 11 13.09 -23.87 -0.34
C ASP A 11 14.56 -24.04 -0.01
N TRP A 12 14.98 -25.27 0.31
CA TRP A 12 16.35 -25.56 0.75
C TRP A 12 17.42 -25.04 -0.22
N PRO A 13 17.29 -25.22 -1.56
CA PRO A 13 18.28 -24.73 -2.51
C PRO A 13 18.49 -23.21 -2.47
N VAL A 14 17.46 -22.43 -2.09
CA VAL A 14 17.50 -20.97 -2.03
C VAL A 14 18.38 -20.49 -0.88
N ILE A 15 18.30 -21.16 0.27
CA ILE A 15 18.97 -20.71 1.51
C ILE A 15 20.15 -21.57 1.97
N LYS A 16 20.46 -22.68 1.27
CA LYS A 16 21.52 -23.63 1.68
C LYS A 16 22.90 -22.98 1.88
N GLY A 17 23.22 -21.94 1.10
CA GLY A 17 24.49 -21.21 1.17
C GLY A 17 24.68 -20.43 2.47
N TYR A 18 23.59 -20.10 3.16
CA TYR A 18 23.63 -19.39 4.45
C TYR A 18 23.82 -20.32 5.64
N LYS A 19 23.82 -21.65 5.44
CA LYS A 19 24.10 -22.63 6.51
C LYS A 19 25.55 -22.53 6.98
N THR A 20 26.49 -22.24 6.09
CA THR A 20 27.92 -22.18 6.40
C THR A 20 28.33 -20.85 7.03
N THR A 21 27.68 -19.76 6.65
CA THR A 21 27.95 -18.40 7.14
C THR A 21 27.11 -18.01 8.34
N GLU A 22 26.18 -18.88 8.77
CA GLU A 22 25.21 -18.67 9.87
C GLU A 22 24.38 -17.38 9.75
N ASN A 23 24.27 -16.82 8.54
CA ASN A 23 23.57 -15.57 8.30
C ASN A 23 22.06 -15.79 8.12
N GLY A 24 21.37 -16.08 9.22
CA GLY A 24 19.93 -16.34 9.23
C GLY A 24 19.07 -15.15 8.77
N ARG A 25 19.53 -13.92 8.98
CA ARG A 25 18.81 -12.71 8.54
C ARG A 25 18.79 -12.62 7.02
N GLN A 26 19.94 -12.81 6.37
CA GLN A 26 20.00 -12.77 4.91
C GLN A 26 19.25 -13.95 4.29
N ALA A 27 19.37 -15.15 4.88
CA ALA A 27 18.59 -16.31 4.47
C ALA A 27 17.07 -16.05 4.47
N TYR A 28 16.57 -15.37 5.50
CA TYR A 28 15.17 -14.98 5.57
C TYR A 28 14.79 -13.98 4.47
N LEU A 29 15.61 -12.93 4.27
CA LEU A 29 15.34 -11.91 3.25
C LEU A 29 15.31 -12.51 1.83
N ASP A 30 16.25 -13.40 1.53
CA ASP A 30 16.33 -14.06 0.22
C ASP A 30 15.16 -15.02 -0.01
N LEU A 31 14.74 -15.73 1.04
CA LEU A 31 13.55 -16.59 0.98
C LEU A 31 12.28 -15.76 0.74
N VAL A 32 12.16 -14.62 1.43
CA VAL A 32 11.06 -13.67 1.23
C VAL A 32 11.10 -13.13 -0.20
N ALA A 33 12.27 -12.71 -0.71
CA ALA A 33 12.42 -12.19 -2.06
C ALA A 33 12.08 -13.23 -3.13
N HIS A 34 12.49 -14.50 -2.93
CA HIS A 34 12.18 -15.61 -3.83
C HIS A 34 10.66 -15.79 -4.01
N TYR A 35 9.88 -15.65 -2.94
CA TYR A 35 8.42 -15.75 -2.99
C TYR A 35 7.70 -14.44 -3.33
N GLN A 36 8.32 -13.30 -3.02
CA GLN A 36 7.85 -11.96 -3.35
C GLN A 36 8.44 -11.46 -4.68
N GLY A 37 8.67 -12.36 -5.63
CA GLY A 37 9.13 -11.99 -6.97
C GLY A 37 8.20 -10.98 -7.66
N GLU A 38 8.63 -10.46 -8.81
CA GLU A 38 7.96 -9.37 -9.52
C GLU A 38 6.45 -9.58 -9.73
N GLY A 39 6.01 -10.81 -9.95
CA GLY A 39 4.59 -11.13 -10.11
C GLY A 39 3.74 -10.82 -8.86
N GLN A 40 4.26 -11.04 -7.65
CA GLN A 40 3.54 -10.71 -6.41
C GLN A 40 3.57 -9.21 -6.14
N LEU A 41 4.70 -8.54 -6.44
CA LEU A 41 4.79 -7.08 -6.37
C LEU A 41 3.78 -6.42 -7.31
N ASN A 42 3.66 -6.91 -8.54
CA ASN A 42 2.67 -6.41 -9.51
C ASN A 42 1.24 -6.63 -9.00
N LYS A 43 0.91 -7.80 -8.47
CA LYS A 43 -0.42 -8.07 -7.86
C LYS A 43 -0.73 -7.12 -6.69
N ARG A 44 0.26 -6.84 -5.84
CA ARG A 44 0.11 -5.91 -4.71
C ARG A 44 -0.09 -4.48 -5.20
N ARG A 45 0.65 -4.06 -6.23
CA ARG A 45 0.48 -2.77 -6.90
C ARG A 45 -0.92 -2.63 -7.50
N ASP A 46 -1.38 -3.62 -8.25
CA ASP A 46 -2.71 -3.63 -8.87
C ASP A 46 -3.83 -3.60 -7.83
N SER A 47 -3.66 -4.35 -6.73
CA SER A 47 -4.58 -4.34 -5.61
C SER A 47 -4.67 -2.95 -4.96
N ALA A 48 -3.52 -2.30 -4.73
CA ALA A 48 -3.48 -0.96 -4.17
C ALA A 48 -4.17 0.07 -5.09
N TYR A 49 -3.89 0.02 -6.40
CA TYR A 49 -4.58 0.87 -7.39
C TYR A 49 -6.09 0.61 -7.43
N ARG A 50 -6.50 -0.65 -7.33
CA ARG A 50 -7.93 -1.02 -7.25
C ARG A 50 -8.59 -0.41 -6.01
N VAL A 51 -7.93 -0.45 -4.86
CA VAL A 51 -8.43 0.18 -3.63
C VAL A 51 -8.61 1.69 -3.84
N LEU A 52 -7.61 2.38 -4.38
CA LEU A 52 -7.68 3.82 -4.65
C LEU A 52 -8.79 4.19 -5.66
N ASN A 53 -9.05 3.35 -6.65
CA ASN A 53 -10.05 3.66 -7.68
C ASN A 53 -11.49 3.31 -7.28
N THR A 54 -11.68 2.34 -6.38
CA THR A 54 -13.01 1.87 -5.97
C THR A 54 -13.50 2.45 -4.65
N THR A 55 -12.57 2.88 -3.78
CA THR A 55 -12.90 3.39 -2.46
C THR A 55 -13.39 4.83 -2.55
N HIS A 56 -14.60 5.08 -2.08
CA HIS A 56 -15.19 6.41 -2.01
C HIS A 56 -15.86 6.62 -0.66
N ASN A 57 -15.79 7.85 -0.16
CA ASN A 57 -16.57 8.25 0.99
C ASN A 57 -17.81 9.01 0.51
N ASN A 58 -19.00 8.59 0.97
CA ASN A 58 -20.28 9.21 0.65
C ASN A 58 -20.93 9.94 1.85
N GLY A 59 -20.24 10.02 3.00
CA GLY A 59 -20.70 10.75 4.18
C GLY A 59 -21.93 10.19 4.89
N LYS A 60 -22.53 9.08 4.42
CA LYS A 60 -23.84 8.60 4.91
C LYS A 60 -23.79 7.84 6.24
N LYS A 61 -22.61 7.48 6.76
CA LYS A 61 -22.46 6.70 8.01
C LYS A 61 -21.38 7.29 8.94
N LYS A 62 -21.72 7.44 10.22
CA LYS A 62 -20.92 8.11 11.27
C LYS A 62 -19.51 7.52 11.48
N ASN A 63 -19.33 6.22 11.25
CA ASN A 63 -18.03 5.51 11.40
C ASN A 63 -17.39 5.14 10.05
N CYS A 64 -17.77 5.81 8.96
CA CYS A 64 -17.29 5.51 7.61
C CYS A 64 -15.97 6.21 7.28
N PHE A 65 -15.76 7.43 7.81
CA PHE A 65 -14.61 8.26 7.42
C PHE A 65 -13.27 7.68 7.90
N GLU A 66 -13.14 7.28 9.16
CA GLU A 66 -11.90 6.69 9.68
C GLU A 66 -11.52 5.41 8.95
N LYS A 67 -12.51 4.52 8.70
CA LYS A 67 -12.30 3.28 7.94
C LYS A 67 -11.92 3.56 6.48
N PHE A 68 -12.51 4.59 5.88
CA PHE A 68 -12.15 5.08 4.56
C PHE A 68 -10.70 5.58 4.55
N ALA A 69 -10.35 6.46 5.47
CA ALA A 69 -9.02 7.06 5.56
C ALA A 69 -7.95 5.99 5.79
N ALA A 70 -8.17 5.06 6.73
CA ALA A 70 -7.25 3.96 6.99
C ALA A 70 -7.02 3.08 5.75
N ARG A 71 -8.08 2.78 4.99
CA ARG A 71 -7.98 1.98 3.76
C ARG A 71 -7.19 2.69 2.67
N VAL A 72 -7.40 3.99 2.50
CA VAL A 72 -6.70 4.79 1.48
C VAL A 72 -5.23 5.00 1.85
N LEU A 73 -4.94 5.28 3.13
CA LEU A 73 -3.56 5.40 3.63
C LEU A 73 -2.79 4.09 3.47
N GLY A 74 -3.39 2.95 3.82
CA GLY A 74 -2.78 1.64 3.60
C GLY A 74 -2.47 1.37 2.12
N ALA A 75 -3.35 1.78 1.20
CA ALA A 75 -3.08 1.65 -0.23
C ALA A 75 -1.91 2.53 -0.71
N PHE A 76 -1.74 3.74 -0.16
CA PHE A 76 -0.56 4.56 -0.47
C PHE A 76 0.74 3.96 0.07
N GLU A 77 0.71 3.34 1.25
CA GLU A 77 1.85 2.62 1.81
C GLU A 77 2.21 1.39 0.98
N ASP A 78 1.21 0.62 0.54
CA ASP A 78 1.42 -0.53 -0.35
C ASP A 78 2.07 -0.12 -1.67
N LEU A 79 1.63 0.98 -2.28
CA LEU A 79 2.27 1.52 -3.49
C LEU A 79 3.72 1.93 -3.25
N LYS A 80 4.00 2.61 -2.12
CA LYS A 80 5.37 2.98 -1.72
C LYS A 80 6.25 1.72 -1.57
N ASN A 81 5.74 0.67 -0.94
CA ASN A 81 6.45 -0.59 -0.75
C ASN A 81 6.71 -1.34 -2.06
N CYS A 82 5.88 -1.13 -3.09
CA CYS A 82 6.06 -1.71 -4.43
C CYS A 82 6.95 -0.87 -5.36
N GLY A 83 7.55 0.22 -4.85
CA GLY A 83 8.40 1.13 -5.63
C GLY A 83 7.66 2.19 -6.44
N ASP A 84 6.33 2.29 -6.31
CA ASP A 84 5.48 3.20 -7.08
C ASP A 84 4.87 4.28 -6.15
N GLY A 85 5.73 4.90 -5.35
CA GLY A 85 5.33 5.89 -4.36
C GLY A 85 4.84 7.18 -4.99
N MET A 86 3.64 7.62 -4.59
CA MET A 86 3.13 8.94 -4.97
C MET A 86 3.76 10.06 -4.13
N SER A 87 3.91 11.26 -4.69
CA SER A 87 4.29 12.44 -3.92
C SER A 87 3.21 12.80 -2.90
N GLU A 88 3.58 13.43 -1.78
CA GLU A 88 2.61 13.82 -0.74
C GLU A 88 1.49 14.71 -1.31
N HIS A 89 1.83 15.65 -2.20
CA HIS A 89 0.85 16.48 -2.89
C HIS A 89 -0.12 15.65 -3.76
N ALA A 90 0.40 14.68 -4.51
CA ALA A 90 -0.43 13.79 -5.33
C ALA A 90 -1.35 12.92 -4.46
N LYS A 91 -0.88 12.45 -3.29
CA LYS A 91 -1.70 11.72 -2.32
C LYS A 91 -2.87 12.56 -1.82
N VAL A 92 -2.61 13.80 -1.41
CA VAL A 92 -3.66 14.73 -0.93
C VAL A 92 -4.68 15.01 -2.03
N THR A 93 -4.21 15.31 -3.24
CA THR A 93 -5.10 15.58 -4.39
C THR A 93 -5.98 14.37 -4.70
N LYS A 94 -5.39 13.18 -4.73
CA LYS A 94 -6.08 11.91 -5.00
C LYS A 94 -7.07 11.58 -3.88
N PHE A 95 -6.69 11.76 -2.61
CA PHE A 95 -7.56 11.59 -1.44
C PHE A 95 -8.78 12.51 -1.50
N LEU A 96 -8.59 13.80 -1.79
CA LEU A 96 -9.68 14.78 -1.90
C LEU A 96 -10.65 14.44 -3.04
N SER A 97 -10.16 13.89 -4.15
CA SER A 97 -11.01 13.44 -5.27
C SER A 97 -11.88 12.21 -4.93
N MET A 98 -11.53 11.43 -3.91
CA MET A 98 -12.29 10.25 -3.49
C MET A 98 -13.45 10.56 -2.54
N ILE A 99 -13.47 11.77 -1.98
CA ILE A 99 -14.55 12.24 -1.11
C ILE A 99 -15.67 12.75 -2.01
N LYS A 100 -16.72 11.94 -2.18
CA LYS A 100 -17.90 12.29 -2.96
C LYS A 100 -18.93 12.95 -2.05
N GLU A 101 -19.34 14.15 -2.43
CA GLU A 101 -20.35 14.88 -1.67
C GLU A 101 -21.75 14.29 -1.89
N GLY A 102 -22.55 14.29 -0.81
CA GLY A 102 -23.99 14.26 -0.94
C GLY A 102 -24.53 15.68 -1.24
N PRO A 103 -25.85 15.86 -1.45
CA PRO A 103 -26.46 17.11 -1.92
C PRO A 103 -26.22 18.39 -1.07
N GLN A 104 -25.53 18.31 0.07
CA GLN A 104 -25.28 19.41 1.01
C GLN A 104 -23.82 19.91 1.03
N GLY A 105 -22.98 19.48 0.08
CA GLY A 105 -21.52 19.61 0.17
C GLY A 105 -20.87 20.93 -0.26
N ALA A 106 -21.62 21.98 -0.61
CA ALA A 106 -21.08 23.21 -1.19
C ALA A 106 -19.91 23.87 -0.42
N GLY A 107 -19.85 23.73 0.91
CA GLY A 107 -18.75 24.26 1.72
C GLY A 107 -17.42 23.49 1.59
N LEU A 108 -17.45 22.18 1.30
CA LEU A 108 -16.23 21.38 1.21
C LEU A 108 -15.53 21.56 -0.14
N GLU A 109 -16.26 21.69 -1.25
CA GLU A 109 -15.66 22.11 -2.52
C GLU A 109 -14.94 23.47 -2.41
N SER A 110 -15.50 24.43 -1.67
CA SER A 110 -14.80 25.70 -1.38
C SER A 110 -13.53 25.51 -0.55
N CYS A 111 -13.52 24.58 0.41
CA CYS A 111 -12.29 24.24 1.13
C CYS A 111 -11.26 23.53 0.22
N LYS A 112 -11.70 22.67 -0.71
CA LYS A 112 -10.83 22.01 -1.69
C LYS A 112 -10.16 23.02 -2.62
N THR A 113 -10.88 24.06 -3.07
CA THR A 113 -10.30 25.12 -3.91
C THR A 113 -9.31 26.00 -3.16
N LEU A 114 -9.53 26.30 -1.87
CA LEU A 114 -8.56 27.02 -1.03
C LEU A 114 -7.23 26.25 -0.90
N VAL A 115 -7.28 24.95 -0.64
CA VAL A 115 -6.07 24.10 -0.56
C VAL A 115 -5.31 24.10 -1.89
N ARG A 116 -6.03 24.16 -3.02
CA ARG A 116 -5.42 24.25 -4.36
C ARG A 116 -4.88 25.65 -4.68
N GLY A 117 -5.51 26.71 -4.16
CA GLY A 117 -5.17 28.11 -4.42
C GLY A 117 -4.03 28.66 -3.55
N SER A 118 -3.77 28.08 -2.38
CA SER A 118 -2.67 28.48 -1.48
C SER A 118 -1.25 28.11 -1.99
N GLN A 119 -1.12 27.68 -3.24
CA GLN A 119 0.11 27.20 -3.86
C GLN A 119 0.60 28.11 -5.00
N ALA A 120 0.02 29.32 -5.15
CA ALA A 120 0.50 30.37 -6.05
C ALA A 120 1.46 31.34 -5.35
#